data_AF-A0A9E7B6R4-F1
#
_entry.id   AF-A0A9E7B6R4-F1
#
_cell.length_a   1.000
_cell.length_b   1.000
_cell.length_c   1.000
_cell.angle_alpha   90.00
_cell.angle_beta   90.00
_cell.angle_gamma   90.00
#
_symmetry.space_group_name_H-M   'P 1'
#
loop_
_entity.id
_entity.type
_entity.pdbx_description
1 polymer ?
#
loop_
_entity_poly.entity_id
_entity_poly.type
_entity_poly.pdbx_seq_one_letter_code
_entity_poly.pdbx_strand_id
1 'polypeptide(L)'
;MNLPLFIAKRYLVSKKKQNIINIISAISVGGIIGGTMALVIVLSVFNGFSILIDTFFSSFDPDLKITPAEGKMFDPQEFEFEK
;
A
#
# COMPACT_ATOMS: atom_id res chain seq x y z
N MET A 1 8.32 27.42 28.82
CA MET A 1 7.99 26.23 29.64
C MET A 1 6.66 25.67 29.15
N ASN A 2 6.62 24.43 28.65
CA ASN A 2 5.37 23.81 28.19
C ASN A 2 4.56 23.24 29.38
N LEU A 3 4.04 24.15 30.22
CA LEU A 3 3.16 23.84 31.35
C LEU A 3 2.02 22.86 31.00
N PRO A 4 1.33 22.98 29.83
CA PRO A 4 0.25 22.05 29.49
C PRO A 4 0.72 20.60 29.36
N LEU A 5 1.85 20.36 28.69
CA LEU A 5 2.44 19.04 28.50
C LEU A 5 2.95 18.44 29.82
N PHE A 6 3.54 19.29 30.68
CA PHE A 6 4.00 18.88 32.01
C PHE A 6 2.84 18.42 32.90
N ILE A 7 1.72 19.16 32.88
CA ILE A 7 0.50 18.80 33.61
C ILE A 7 -0.11 17.53 33.00
N ALA A 8 -0.31 17.47 31.69
CA ALA A 8 -0.90 16.31 31.01
C ALA A 8 -0.13 15.00 31.31
N LYS A 9 1.21 15.00 31.17
CA LYS A 9 2.03 13.82 31.46
C LYS A 9 1.97 13.41 32.93
N ARG A 10 1.95 14.38 33.86
CA ARG A 10 1.84 14.12 35.30
C ARG A 10 0.52 13.46 35.66
N TYR A 11 -0.58 13.83 35.00
CA TYR A 11 -1.89 13.23 35.23
C TYR A 11 -2.05 11.88 34.52
N LEU A 12 -1.46 11.72 33.33
CA LEU A 12 -1.47 10.46 32.58
C LEU A 12 -0.68 9.35 33.28
N VAL A 13 0.46 9.66 33.93
CA VAL A 13 1.35 8.68 34.60
C VAL A 13 1.27 8.78 36.13
N SER A 14 0.19 9.33 36.68
CA SER A 14 0.08 9.59 38.12
C SER A 14 -0.08 8.30 38.93
N LYS A 15 0.92 7.95 39.76
CA LYS A 15 0.91 6.80 40.68
C LYS A 15 0.01 7.01 41.93
N LYS A 16 -1.22 7.51 41.76
CA LYS A 16 -2.19 7.64 42.87
C LYS A 16 -3.05 6.38 43.00
N LYS A 17 -3.67 6.20 44.18
CA LYS A 17 -4.53 5.08 44.62
C LYS A 17 -5.60 4.60 43.60
N GLN A 18 -5.93 5.43 42.60
CA GLN A 18 -6.84 5.13 41.47
C GLN A 18 -6.08 4.57 40.26
N ASN A 19 -5.35 3.47 40.42
CA ASN A 19 -4.56 2.82 39.35
C ASN A 19 -5.44 2.33 38.18
N ILE A 20 -6.75 2.16 38.41
CA ILE A 20 -7.76 1.82 37.41
C ILE A 20 -7.75 2.81 36.24
N ILE A 21 -7.58 4.11 36.51
CA ILE A 21 -7.61 5.16 35.47
C ILE A 21 -6.44 4.97 34.49
N ASN A 22 -5.25 4.64 35.01
CA ASN A 22 -4.06 4.40 34.19
C ASN A 22 -4.20 3.11 33.35
N ILE A 23 -4.83 2.07 33.90
CA ILE A 23 -5.10 0.81 33.18
C ILE A 23 -6.07 1.04 32.01
N ILE A 24 -7.20 1.72 32.26
CA ILE A 24 -8.17 2.04 31.20
C ILE A 24 -7.50 2.89 30.11
N SER A 25 -6.73 3.91 30.51
CA SER A 25 -6.01 4.77 29.58
C SER A 25 -4.99 4.00 28.73
N ALA A 26 -4.27 3.05 29.33
CA ALA A 26 -3.30 2.21 28.62
C ALA A 26 -3.98 1.28 27.60
N ILE A 27 -5.11 0.67 27.95
CA ILE A 27 -5.89 -0.18 27.03
C ILE A 27 -6.44 0.66 25.87
N SER A 28 -7.00 1.84 26.14
CA SER A 28 -7.49 2.75 25.10
C SER A 28 -6.39 3.16 24.12
N VAL A 29 -5.23 3.58 24.65
CA VAL A 29 -4.09 3.96 23.80
C VAL A 29 -3.55 2.76 23.02
N GLY A 30 -3.47 1.57 23.64
CA GLY A 30 -3.06 0.35 22.96
C GLY A 30 -3.97 -0.01 21.79
N GLY A 31 -5.29 0.11 21.96
CA GLY A 31 -6.27 -0.12 20.89
C GLY A 31 -6.14 0.89 19.74
N ILE A 32 -5.94 2.17 20.06
CA ILE A 32 -5.75 3.22 19.05
C ILE A 32 -4.47 2.97 18.26
N ILE A 33 -3.36 2.66 18.93
CA ILE A 33 -2.08 2.34 18.29
C ILE A 33 -2.25 1.14 17.36
N GLY A 34 -2.83 0.04 17.84
CA GLY A 34 -3.06 -1.15 17.02
C GLY A 34 -3.92 -0.86 15.79
N GLY A 35 -5.05 -0.18 15.97
CA GLY A 35 -5.98 0.14 14.87
C GLY A 35 -5.37 1.09 13.84
N THR A 36 -4.71 2.16 14.29
CA THR A 36 -4.06 3.12 13.39
C THR A 36 -2.86 2.49 12.67
N MET A 37 -2.04 1.69 13.35
CA MET A 37 -0.94 0.96 12.72
C MET A 37 -1.43 0.02 11.63
N ALA A 38 -2.51 -0.74 11.89
CA ALA A 38 -3.08 -1.65 10.90
C ALA A 38 -3.54 -0.89 9.64
N LEU A 39 -4.25 0.24 9.81
CA LEU A 39 -4.68 1.07 8.69
C LEU A 39 -3.49 1.63 7.89
N VAL A 40 -2.47 2.15 8.56
CA VAL A 40 -1.28 2.71 7.91
C VAL A 40 -0.55 1.63 7.10
N ILE A 41 -0.41 0.41 7.64
CA ILE A 41 0.23 -0.70 6.92
C ILE A 41 -0.56 -1.03 5.65
N VAL A 42 -1.89 -1.18 5.76
CA VAL A 42 -2.75 -1.50 4.61
C VAL A 42 -2.68 -0.42 3.54
N LEU A 43 -2.75 0.86 3.93
CA LEU A 43 -2.61 1.99 3.01
C LEU A 43 -1.24 2.01 2.33
N SER A 44 -0.17 1.69 3.08
CA SER A 44 1.19 1.62 2.54
C SER A 44 1.33 0.49 1.52
N VAL A 45 0.75 -0.68 1.79
CA VAL A 45 0.74 -1.80 0.84
C VAL A 45 -0.03 -1.42 -0.41
N PHE A 46 -1.21 -0.82 -0.30
CA PHE A 46 -1.98 -0.39 -1.46
C PHE A 46 -1.23 0.65 -2.31
N ASN A 47 -0.56 1.61 -1.68
CA ASN A 47 0.26 2.60 -2.39
C ASN A 47 1.34 1.92 -3.26
N GLY A 48 2.10 0.99 -2.69
CA GLY A 48 3.10 0.22 -3.45
C GLY A 48 2.48 -0.72 -4.49
N PHE A 49 1.34 -1.35 -4.16
CA PHE A 49 0.67 -2.30 -5.03
C PHE A 49 0.11 -1.66 -6.30
N SER A 50 -0.38 -0.42 -6.23
CA SER A 50 -0.81 0.34 -7.41
C SER A 50 0.31 0.46 -8.44
N ILE A 51 1.52 0.83 -7.99
CA ILE A 51 2.69 0.95 -8.88
C ILE A 51 3.05 -0.41 -9.50
N LEU A 52 3.02 -1.47 -8.69
CA LEU A 52 3.30 -2.82 -9.20
C LEU A 52 2.29 -3.25 -10.27
N ILE A 53 1.00 -2.99 -10.05
CA ILE A 53 -0.04 -3.29 -11.03
C ILE A 53 0.19 -2.51 -12.33
N ASP A 54 0.45 -1.20 -12.24
CA ASP A 54 0.66 -0.35 -13.41
C ASP A 54 1.85 -0.84 -14.25
N THR A 55 2.97 -1.19 -13.59
CA THR A 55 4.16 -1.74 -14.28
C THR A 55 3.91 -3.11 -14.89
N PHE A 56 3.08 -3.95 -14.25
CA PHE A 56 2.71 -5.26 -14.78
C PHE A 56 1.89 -5.10 -16.06
N PHE A 57 0.88 -4.22 -16.06
CA PHE A 57 0.05 -3.96 -17.25
C PHE A 57 0.82 -3.28 -18.37
N SER A 58 1.71 -2.33 -18.06
CA SER A 58 2.54 -1.66 -19.06
C SER A 58 3.52 -2.61 -19.78
N SER A 59 3.89 -3.73 -19.14
CA SER A 59 4.67 -4.80 -19.82
C SER A 59 3.84 -5.62 -20.81
N PHE A 60 2.52 -5.69 -20.65
CA PHE A 60 1.61 -6.42 -21.54
C PHE A 60 1.04 -5.54 -22.67
N ASP A 61 0.66 -4.29 -22.36
CA ASP A 61 0.27 -3.28 -23.34
C ASP A 61 1.01 -1.97 -23.05
N PRO A 62 2.23 -1.82 -23.60
CA PRO A 62 2.98 -0.58 -23.48
C PRO A 62 2.34 0.54 -24.31
N ASP A 63 2.54 1.79 -23.89
CA ASP A 63 2.04 2.98 -24.61
C ASP A 63 2.47 3.02 -26.09
N LEU A 64 3.61 2.39 -26.40
CA LEU A 64 4.11 2.25 -27.76
C LEU A 64 4.28 0.76 -28.11
N LYS A 65 3.32 0.22 -28.87
CA LYS A 65 3.31 -1.18 -29.32
C LYS A 65 3.68 -1.26 -30.79
N ILE A 66 4.88 -1.75 -31.09
CA ILE A 66 5.32 -2.00 -32.48
C ILE A 66 4.77 -3.36 -32.89
N THR A 67 3.66 -3.35 -33.63
CA THR A 67 3.13 -4.53 -34.32
C THR A 67 3.69 -4.59 -35.74
N PRO A 68 3.94 -5.79 -36.30
CA PRO A 68 4.36 -5.91 -37.69
C PRO A 68 3.30 -5.32 -38.63
N ALA A 69 3.70 -4.49 -39.59
CA ALA A 69 2.80 -3.88 -40.57
C ALA A 69 2.21 -4.92 -41.55
N GLU A 70 2.92 -6.02 -41.77
CA GLU A 70 2.50 -7.14 -42.59
C GLU A 70 2.82 -8.44 -41.84
N GLY A 71 1.86 -9.36 -41.78
CA GLY A 71 1.98 -10.60 -41.01
C GLY A 71 3.12 -11.49 -41.54
N LYS A 72 3.86 -12.15 -40.64
CA LYS A 72 4.89 -13.15 -41.02
C LYS A 72 4.31 -14.46 -41.57
N MET A 73 3.07 -14.43 -42.07
CA MET A 73 2.46 -15.60 -42.68
C MET A 73 2.68 -15.50 -44.18
N PHE A 74 3.45 -16.44 -44.72
CA PHE A 74 3.46 -16.70 -46.15
C PHE A 74 2.05 -17.07 -46.58
N ASP A 75 1.54 -16.46 -47.65
CA ASP A 75 0.34 -16.94 -48.32
C ASP A 75 0.69 -18.25 -49.05
N PRO A 76 0.14 -19.41 -48.65
CA PRO A 76 0.41 -20.67 -49.32
C PRO A 76 -0.04 -20.70 -50.78
N GLN A 77 -0.82 -19.71 -51.24
CA GLN A 77 -1.33 -19.61 -52.60
C GLN A 77 -0.37 -18.87 -53.55
N GLU A 78 0.62 -18.13 -53.04
CA GLU A 78 1.53 -17.31 -53.87
C GLU A 78 2.74 -18.10 -54.41
N PHE A 79 3.04 -19.28 -53.84
CA PHE A 79 4.05 -20.19 -54.36
C PHE A 79 3.42 -21.37 -55.10
N GLU A 80 3.17 -21.17 -56.39
CA GLU A 80 2.94 -22.29 -57.32
C GLU A 80 4.28 -22.99 -57.53
N PHE A 81 4.47 -24.14 -56.88
CA PHE A 81 5.67 -24.95 -57.04
C PHE A 81 5.70 -25.54 -58.46
N GLU A 82 6.40 -24.87 -59.36
CA GLU A 82 6.72 -25.42 -60.68
C GLU A 82 7.66 -26.63 -60.49
N LYS A 83 7.22 -27.79 -60.97
CA LYS A 83 7.80 -29.11 -60.71
C LYS A 83 8.98 -29.44 -61.64
#